data_AF-A0A920UKW7-F1
#
_entry.id   AF-A0A920UKW7-F1
#
_cell.length_a   1.000
_cell.length_b   1.000
_cell.length_c   1.000
_cell.angle_alpha   90.00
_cell.angle_beta   90.00
_cell.angle_gamma   90.00
#
_symmetry.space_group_name_H-M   'P 1'
#
loop_
_entity.id
_entity.type
_entity.pdbx_description
1 polymer ?
#
loop_
_entity_poly.entity_id
_entity_poly.type
_entity_poly.pdbx_seq_one_letter_code
_entity_poly.pdbx_strand_id
1 'polypeptide(L)'
;MLASDRIYEIIRNFQDECDKPVVAVMGALAASGGYYVAAPCNWIVAHELTITGSIGVIMQGYNLRNLMDKVGVRPMVFKSGKHKDMLSFDKPRDITPEERKMVQDLIDETFGRFKKIVREGRDLERRNKPGDGKALSDDWEEQADGRILSGTQAIGQGFVG
;
A
#
# COMPACT_ATOMS: atom_id res chain seq x y z
N MET A 1 4.23 0.17 -5.41
CA MET A 1 4.39 1.23 -4.39
C MET A 1 5.08 2.47 -4.91
N LEU A 2 6.29 2.36 -5.50
CA LEU A 2 7.10 3.51 -5.90
C LEU A 2 6.36 4.57 -6.74
N ALA A 3 5.54 4.14 -7.71
CA ALA A 3 4.74 5.08 -8.51
C ALA A 3 3.77 5.91 -7.66
N SER A 4 3.02 5.27 -6.75
CA SER A 4 2.14 5.96 -5.79
C SER A 4 2.92 6.90 -4.88
N ASP A 5 4.10 6.47 -4.43
CA ASP A 5 4.99 7.26 -3.57
C ASP A 5 5.50 8.53 -4.26
N ARG A 6 5.87 8.44 -5.54
CA ARG A 6 6.23 9.62 -6.33
C ARG A 6 5.08 10.60 -6.49
N ILE A 7 3.85 10.11 -6.70
CA ILE A 7 2.68 10.98 -6.80
C ILE A 7 2.39 11.63 -5.44
N TYR A 8 2.51 10.88 -4.34
CA TYR A 8 2.45 11.43 -2.98
C TYR A 8 3.45 12.58 -2.77
N GLU A 9 4.72 12.39 -3.15
CA GLU A 9 5.76 13.42 -3.04
C GLU A 9 5.39 14.67 -3.85
N ILE A 10 4.90 14.50 -5.08
CA ILE A 10 4.49 15.60 -5.95
C ILE A 10 3.31 16.37 -5.33
N ILE A 11 2.31 15.68 -4.77
CA ILE A 11 1.16 16.32 -4.11
C ILE A 11 1.63 17.13 -2.89
N ARG A 12 2.49 16.55 -2.06
CA ARG A 12 3.02 17.23 -0.86
C ARG A 12 3.83 18.46 -1.23
N ASN A 13 4.75 18.35 -2.18
CA ASN A 13 5.55 19.48 -2.65
C ASN A 13 4.66 20.59 -3.24
N PHE A 14 3.64 20.21 -4.04
CA PHE A 14 2.69 21.19 -4.58
C PHE A 14 1.92 21.93 -3.49
N GLN A 15 1.42 21.21 -2.47
CA GLN A 15 0.74 21.82 -1.33
C GLN A 15 1.66 22.80 -0.58
N ASP A 16 2.92 22.42 -0.34
CA ASP A 16 3.88 23.21 0.41
C ASP A 16 4.39 24.44 -0.38
N GLU A 17 4.54 24.34 -1.71
CA GLU A 17 5.04 25.42 -2.56
C GLU A 17 3.95 26.42 -2.99
N CYS A 18 2.73 25.93 -3.26
CA CYS A 18 1.68 26.75 -3.86
C CYS A 18 0.65 27.26 -2.86
N ASP A 19 0.66 26.76 -1.61
CA ASP A 19 -0.36 27.04 -0.58
C ASP A 19 -1.80 26.84 -1.10
N LYS A 20 -1.96 25.90 -2.05
CA LYS A 20 -3.24 25.58 -2.68
C LYS A 20 -3.80 24.27 -2.14
N PRO A 21 -5.09 24.24 -1.78
CA PRO A 21 -5.73 23.02 -1.32
C PRO A 21 -5.79 21.97 -2.43
N VAL A 22 -5.45 20.72 -2.10
CA VAL A 22 -5.63 19.56 -2.98
C VAL A 22 -6.78 18.70 -2.45
N VAL A 23 -7.72 18.39 -3.34
CA VAL A 23 -8.91 17.58 -3.03
C VAL A 23 -8.85 16.29 -3.84
N ALA A 24 -8.86 15.15 -3.17
CA ALA A 24 -9.02 13.84 -3.80
C ALA A 24 -10.52 13.51 -3.89
N VAL A 25 -11.02 13.29 -5.11
CA VAL A 25 -12.39 12.80 -5.33
C VAL A 25 -12.31 11.35 -5.79
N MET A 26 -12.72 10.44 -4.91
CA MET A 26 -12.73 9.01 -5.18
C MET A 26 -13.97 8.63 -6.00
N GLY A 27 -13.74 7.97 -7.13
CA GLY A 27 -14.80 7.37 -7.94
C GLY A 27 -15.28 6.03 -7.36
N ALA A 28 -15.60 5.08 -8.24
CA ALA A 28 -16.05 3.74 -7.80
C ALA A 28 -14.98 2.97 -7.01
N LEU A 29 -13.69 3.20 -7.30
CA LEU A 29 -12.56 2.49 -6.69
C LEU A 29 -11.39 3.43 -6.44
N ALA A 30 -10.88 3.44 -5.21
CA ALA A 30 -9.67 4.14 -4.80
C ALA A 30 -9.03 3.42 -3.61
N ALA A 31 -8.53 2.20 -3.83
CA ALA A 31 -7.95 1.33 -2.80
C ALA A 31 -6.43 1.13 -3.00
N SER A 32 -5.72 0.68 -1.97
CA SER A 32 -4.28 0.42 -1.99
C SER A 32 -3.48 1.62 -2.49
N GLY A 33 -2.76 1.51 -3.61
CA GLY A 33 -2.02 2.62 -4.22
C GLY A 33 -2.88 3.84 -4.57
N GLY A 34 -4.18 3.67 -4.81
CA GLY A 34 -5.11 4.80 -5.00
C GLY A 34 -5.37 5.57 -3.71
N TYR A 35 -5.58 4.84 -2.61
CA TYR A 35 -5.71 5.45 -1.28
C TYR A 35 -4.40 6.10 -0.82
N TYR A 36 -3.26 5.46 -1.12
CA TYR A 36 -1.92 6.00 -0.85
C TYR A 36 -1.73 7.42 -1.41
N VAL A 37 -2.18 7.65 -2.64
CA VAL A 37 -2.09 8.94 -3.32
C VAL A 37 -3.10 9.95 -2.76
N ALA A 38 -4.28 9.49 -2.33
CA ALA A 38 -5.31 10.34 -1.77
C ALA A 38 -5.00 10.77 -0.32
N ALA A 39 -4.34 9.92 0.46
CA ALA A 39 -4.01 10.15 1.88
C ALA A 39 -3.42 11.54 2.21
N PRO A 40 -2.45 12.12 1.45
CA PRO A 40 -1.90 13.45 1.72
C PRO A 40 -2.82 14.62 1.34
N CYS A 41 -3.94 14.38 0.64
CA CYS A 41 -4.81 15.46 0.18
C CYS A 41 -5.50 16.15 1.37
N ASN A 42 -5.75 17.44 1.24
CA ASN A 42 -6.39 18.24 2.28
C ASN A 42 -7.87 17.84 2.48
N TRP A 43 -8.52 17.31 1.43
CA TRP A 43 -9.84 16.70 1.50
C TRP A 43 -9.83 15.39 0.73
N ILE A 44 -10.49 14.38 1.28
CA ILE A 44 -10.79 13.14 0.57
C ILE A 44 -12.30 13.00 0.54
N VAL A 45 -12.88 13.04 -0.67
CA VAL A 45 -14.31 12.89 -0.91
C VAL A 45 -14.54 11.51 -1.50
N ALA A 46 -15.44 10.73 -0.91
CA ALA A 46 -15.85 9.44 -1.44
C ALA A 46 -17.38 9.29 -1.36
N HIS A 47 -17.96 8.58 -2.31
CA HIS A 47 -19.35 8.16 -2.23
C HIS A 47 -19.47 6.99 -1.24
N GLU A 48 -20.64 6.80 -0.62
CA GLU A 48 -20.91 5.69 0.32
C GLU A 48 -20.56 4.31 -0.28
N LEU A 49 -20.78 4.17 -1.59
CA LEU A 49 -20.51 2.96 -2.38
C LEU A 49 -19.09 2.88 -2.97
N THR A 50 -18.23 3.88 -2.76
CA THR A 50 -16.84 3.82 -3.20
C THR A 50 -16.14 2.66 -2.51
N ILE A 51 -15.39 1.87 -3.26
CA ILE A 51 -14.49 0.85 -2.70
C ILE A 51 -13.13 1.49 -2.44
N THR A 52 -12.70 1.52 -1.19
CA THR A 52 -11.44 2.13 -0.74
C THR A 52 -10.74 1.23 0.29
N GLY A 53 -9.81 1.77 1.07
CA GLY A 53 -9.00 1.01 2.01
C GLY A 53 -7.96 0.17 1.27
N SER A 54 -7.92 -1.14 1.54
CA SER A 54 -6.87 -2.05 1.06
C SER A 54 -5.46 -1.52 1.41
N ILE A 55 -5.35 -0.95 2.61
CA ILE A 55 -4.09 -0.44 3.14
C ILE A 55 -3.25 -1.66 3.51
N GLY A 56 -2.23 -1.91 2.71
CA GLY A 56 -1.41 -3.11 2.82
C GLY A 56 -0.43 -3.22 1.67
N VAL A 57 0.52 -4.13 1.79
CA VAL A 57 1.56 -4.40 0.80
C VAL A 57 1.60 -5.90 0.56
N ILE A 58 1.53 -6.29 -0.70
CA ILE A 58 1.66 -7.69 -1.10
C ILE A 58 2.78 -7.84 -2.12
N MET A 59 3.49 -8.95 -2.02
CA MET A 59 4.34 -9.47 -3.07
C MET A 59 3.88 -10.89 -3.35
N GLN A 60 3.50 -11.16 -4.59
CA GLN A 60 2.96 -12.45 -4.99
C GLN A 60 3.77 -13.04 -6.14
N GLY A 61 3.83 -14.35 -6.17
CA GLY A 61 4.45 -15.13 -7.23
C GLY A 61 4.00 -16.58 -7.13
N TYR A 62 4.30 -17.35 -8.17
CA TYR A 62 4.02 -18.79 -8.20
C TYR A 62 5.29 -19.57 -7.92
N ASN A 63 5.16 -20.77 -7.35
CA ASN A 63 6.22 -21.76 -7.34
C ASN A 63 5.81 -22.91 -8.27
N LEU A 64 6.50 -23.03 -9.41
CA LEU A 64 6.20 -24.01 -10.45
C LEU A 64 7.05 -25.27 -10.36
N ARG A 65 7.91 -25.41 -9.33
CA ARG A 65 8.84 -26.54 -9.19
C ARG A 65 8.16 -27.90 -9.38
N ASN A 66 7.10 -28.18 -8.62
CA ASN A 66 6.38 -29.45 -8.68
C ASN A 66 5.74 -29.69 -10.05
N LEU A 67 5.36 -28.65 -10.77
CA LEU A 67 4.85 -28.77 -12.13
C LEU A 67 5.99 -29.13 -13.10
N MET A 68 7.12 -28.43 -13.00
CA MET A 68 8.30 -28.66 -13.84
C MET A 68 8.89 -30.06 -13.64
N ASP A 69 8.94 -30.53 -12.39
CA ASP A 69 9.37 -31.89 -12.05
C ASP A 69 8.46 -32.95 -12.71
N LYS A 70 7.14 -32.72 -12.75
CA LYS A 70 6.18 -33.62 -13.40
C LYS A 70 6.37 -33.72 -14.92
N VAL A 71 6.77 -32.62 -15.56
CA VAL A 71 6.98 -32.58 -17.02
C VAL A 71 8.44 -32.79 -17.43
N GLY A 72 9.31 -33.12 -16.47
CA GLY A 72 10.72 -33.42 -16.72
C GLY A 72 11.59 -32.21 -17.06
N VAL A 73 11.12 -30.98 -16.82
CA VAL A 73 11.88 -29.76 -17.09
C VAL A 73 12.73 -29.41 -15.88
N ARG A 74 14.04 -29.21 -16.09
CA ARG A 74 15.00 -28.84 -15.04
C ARG A 74 15.71 -27.54 -15.38
N PRO A 75 15.46 -26.44 -14.64
CA PRO A 75 16.14 -25.19 -14.88
C PRO A 75 17.62 -25.27 -14.48
N MET A 76 18.50 -24.76 -15.33
CA MET A 76 19.93 -24.60 -15.06
C MET A 76 20.20 -23.13 -14.71
N VAL A 77 20.54 -22.86 -13.44
CA VAL A 77 20.73 -21.49 -12.94
C VAL A 77 22.21 -21.23 -12.64
N PHE A 78 22.82 -20.32 -13.40
CA PHE A 78 24.15 -19.78 -13.14
C PHE A 78 23.99 -18.32 -12.69
N LYS A 79 24.48 -17.98 -11.49
CA LYS A 79 24.20 -16.67 -10.87
C LYS A 79 25.42 -16.08 -10.19
N SER A 80 25.50 -14.75 -10.25
CA SER A 80 26.60 -13.97 -9.66
C SER A 80 26.50 -13.84 -8.13
N GLY A 81 25.42 -14.30 -7.50
CA GLY A 81 25.21 -14.16 -6.07
C GLY A 81 24.11 -15.08 -5.55
N LYS A 82 24.21 -15.45 -4.26
CA LYS A 82 23.35 -16.44 -3.58
C LYS A 82 21.84 -16.20 -3.76
N HIS A 83 21.42 -14.93 -3.68
CA HIS A 83 20.01 -14.52 -3.66
C HIS A 83 19.49 -13.97 -4.98
N LYS A 84 20.24 -14.08 -6.09
CA LYS A 84 19.85 -13.47 -7.38
C LYS A 84 18.64 -14.13 -8.06
N ASP A 85 18.24 -15.29 -7.54
CA ASP A 85 17.06 -16.07 -7.89
C ASP A 85 16.06 -16.15 -6.71
N MET A 86 16.21 -15.29 -5.71
CA MET A 86 15.20 -15.09 -4.67
C MET A 86 13.99 -14.44 -5.37
N LEU A 87 12.81 -15.08 -5.33
CA LEU A 87 11.59 -14.77 -6.11
C LEU A 87 11.49 -15.39 -7.52
N SER A 88 12.47 -16.18 -7.97
CA SER A 88 12.30 -16.97 -9.20
C SER A 88 11.22 -18.06 -9.00
N PHE A 89 10.26 -18.13 -9.90
CA PHE A 89 9.13 -19.07 -9.81
C PHE A 89 9.52 -20.51 -10.18
N ASP A 90 10.61 -20.67 -10.92
CA ASP A 90 11.17 -21.91 -11.45
C ASP A 90 12.41 -22.36 -10.66
N LYS A 91 12.66 -21.75 -9.49
CA LYS A 91 13.83 -22.06 -8.68
C LYS A 91 13.87 -23.56 -8.32
N PRO A 92 15.03 -24.24 -8.44
CA PRO A 92 15.12 -25.67 -8.19
C PRO A 92 15.01 -26.06 -6.71
N ARG A 93 15.13 -25.08 -5.81
CA ARG A 93 15.02 -25.26 -4.35
C ARG A 93 13.87 -24.44 -3.79
N ASP A 94 13.34 -24.89 -2.66
CA ASP A 94 12.31 -24.15 -1.95
C ASP A 94 12.82 -22.80 -1.42
N ILE A 95 11.87 -21.90 -1.16
CA ILE A 95 12.14 -20.60 -0.52
C ILE A 95 12.70 -20.88 0.86
N THR A 96 13.93 -20.43 1.11
CA THR A 96 14.58 -20.64 2.42
C THR A 96 13.97 -19.72 3.47
N PRO A 97 14.07 -20.06 4.78
CA PRO A 97 13.65 -19.16 5.85
C PRO A 97 14.31 -17.77 5.76
N GLU A 98 15.59 -17.74 5.36
CA GLU A 98 16.34 -16.50 5.12
C GLU A 98 15.75 -15.66 3.98
N GLU A 99 15.43 -16.27 2.83
CA GLU A 99 14.80 -15.58 1.71
C GLU A 99 13.39 -15.09 2.05
N ARG A 100 12.62 -15.90 2.78
CA ARG A 100 11.32 -15.51 3.29
C ARG A 100 11.43 -14.30 4.21
N LYS A 101 12.42 -14.29 5.12
CA LYS A 101 12.66 -13.17 6.03
C LYS A 101 13.02 -11.90 5.25
N MET A 102 13.95 -11.97 4.30
CA MET A 102 14.34 -10.82 3.49
C MET A 102 13.16 -10.19 2.74
N VAL A 103 12.29 -11.02 2.14
CA VAL A 103 11.10 -10.53 1.45
C VAL A 103 10.07 -9.96 2.42
N GLN A 104 9.87 -10.61 3.57
CA GLN A 104 8.97 -10.11 4.60
C GLN A 104 9.43 -8.77 5.17
N ASP A 105 10.73 -8.62 5.48
CA ASP A 105 11.30 -7.37 5.99
C ASP A 105 11.07 -6.22 4.99
N LEU A 106 11.19 -6.47 3.69
CA LEU A 106 10.90 -5.49 2.65
C LEU A 106 9.42 -5.11 2.59
N ILE A 107 8.52 -6.09 2.74
CA ILE A 107 7.07 -5.86 2.81
C ILE A 107 6.75 -5.00 4.04
N ASP A 108 7.30 -5.35 5.19
CA ASP A 108 7.08 -4.67 6.48
C ASP A 108 7.59 -3.23 6.45
N GLU A 109 8.78 -2.99 5.87
CA GLU A 109 9.34 -1.65 5.68
C GLU A 109 8.41 -0.79 4.79
N THR A 110 7.98 -1.35 3.66
CA THR A 110 7.09 -0.65 2.73
C THR A 110 5.73 -0.38 3.36
N PHE A 111 5.19 -1.32 4.13
CA PHE A 111 3.93 -1.18 4.85
C PHE A 111 4.04 -0.14 5.97
N GLY A 112 5.16 -0.11 6.71
CA GLY A 112 5.46 0.93 7.69
C GLY A 112 5.45 2.32 7.07
N ARG A 113 6.03 2.49 5.88
CA ARG A 113 5.95 3.75 5.12
C ARG A 113 4.51 4.10 4.75
N PHE A 114 3.70 3.13 4.30
CA PHE A 114 2.30 3.38 3.96
C PHE A 114 1.53 3.88 5.19
N LYS A 115 1.62 3.17 6.32
CA LYS A 115 0.98 3.59 7.58
C LYS A 115 1.39 5.00 7.99
N LYS A 116 2.68 5.34 7.89
CA LYS A 116 3.18 6.68 8.19
C LYS A 116 2.48 7.75 7.35
N ILE A 117 2.37 7.53 6.03
CA ILE A 117 1.72 8.48 5.12
C ILE A 117 0.22 8.64 5.41
N VAL A 118 -0.46 7.54 5.71
CA VAL A 118 -1.88 7.59 6.11
C VAL A 118 -2.05 8.44 7.37
N ARG A 119 -1.25 8.17 8.40
CA ARG A 119 -1.30 8.94 9.65
C ARG A 119 -1.02 10.42 9.44
N GLU A 120 0.10 10.73 8.78
CA GLU A 120 0.53 12.12 8.54
C GLU A 120 -0.48 12.90 7.70
N GLY A 121 -1.02 12.28 6.65
CA GLY A 121 -2.02 12.89 5.77
C GLY A 121 -3.34 13.19 6.49
N ARG A 122 -3.86 12.22 7.27
CA ARG A 122 -5.11 12.43 8.03
C ARG A 122 -4.94 13.38 9.22
N ASP A 123 -3.77 13.39 9.87
CA ASP A 123 -3.45 14.40 10.90
C ASP A 123 -3.34 15.80 10.33
N LEU A 124 -2.83 15.94 9.09
CA LEU A 124 -2.79 17.22 8.38
C LEU A 124 -4.20 17.72 8.04
N GLU A 125 -5.06 16.84 7.53
CA GLU A 125 -6.46 17.15 7.24
C GLU A 125 -7.18 17.69 8.48
N ARG A 126 -7.06 16.99 9.61
CA ARG A 126 -7.61 17.43 10.91
C ARG A 126 -7.11 18.80 11.35
N ARG A 127 -5.80 19.08 11.18
CA ARG A 127 -5.21 20.39 11.53
C ARG A 127 -5.73 21.51 10.64
N ASN A 128 -5.93 21.23 9.36
CA ASN A 128 -6.41 22.22 8.39
C ASN A 128 -7.92 22.46 8.48
N LYS A 129 -8.68 21.55 9.11
CA LYS A 129 -10.13 21.67 9.33
C LYS A 129 -10.52 21.47 10.80
N PRO A 130 -10.24 22.44 11.69
CA PRO A 130 -10.68 22.35 13.08
C PRO A 130 -12.21 22.25 13.16
N GLY A 131 -12.76 21.10 13.56
CA GLY A 131 -14.20 20.85 13.75
C GLY A 131 -14.84 19.91 12.72
N ASP A 132 -14.36 19.93 11.47
CA ASP A 132 -14.91 19.09 10.38
C ASP A 132 -14.00 17.90 10.04
N GLY A 133 -12.70 18.00 10.34
CA GLY A 133 -11.74 16.93 10.08
C GLY A 133 -11.92 15.78 11.06
N LYS A 134 -12.13 14.57 10.52
CA LYS A 134 -12.35 13.37 11.33
C LYS A 134 -11.04 12.64 11.60
N ALA A 135 -10.71 12.50 12.88
CA ALA A 135 -9.54 11.72 13.28
C ALA A 135 -9.69 10.25 12.86
N LEU A 136 -8.56 9.62 12.53
CA LEU A 136 -8.47 8.18 12.42
C LEU A 136 -8.95 7.53 13.73
N SER A 137 -9.66 6.41 13.64
CA SER A 137 -10.05 5.65 14.83
C SER A 137 -8.83 5.15 15.61
N ASP A 138 -8.96 4.95 16.92
CA ASP A 138 -7.83 4.52 17.76
C ASP A 138 -7.22 3.17 17.30
N ASP A 139 -8.05 2.31 16.71
CA ASP A 139 -7.71 0.99 16.18
C ASP A 139 -7.36 1.00 14.68
N TRP A 140 -7.19 2.16 14.03
CA TRP A 140 -7.04 2.23 12.57
C TRP A 140 -5.85 1.40 12.03
N GLU A 141 -4.78 1.25 12.81
CA GLU A 141 -3.62 0.41 12.42
C GLU A 141 -3.98 -1.08 12.37
N GLU A 142 -4.91 -1.54 13.22
CA GLU A 142 -5.44 -2.90 13.18
C GLU A 142 -6.40 -3.09 12.00
N GLN A 143 -7.11 -2.03 11.62
CA GLN A 143 -7.95 -2.01 10.42
C GLN A 143 -7.13 -1.93 9.12
N ALA A 144 -5.84 -1.59 9.19
CA ALA A 144 -4.92 -1.56 8.05
C ALA A 144 -4.33 -2.95 7.72
N ASP A 145 -5.15 -4.00 7.78
CA ASP A 145 -4.75 -5.39 7.52
C ASP A 145 -4.91 -5.83 6.05
N GLY A 146 -5.15 -4.86 5.15
CA GLY A 146 -5.40 -5.10 3.73
C GLY A 146 -6.86 -5.29 3.35
N ARG A 147 -7.81 -5.26 4.29
CA ARG A 147 -9.26 -5.30 3.97
C ARG A 147 -9.70 -4.11 3.09
N ILE A 148 -10.67 -4.35 2.23
CA ILE A 148 -11.38 -3.29 1.52
C ILE A 148 -12.45 -2.67 2.43
N LEU A 149 -12.75 -1.40 2.20
CA LEU A 149 -13.79 -0.65 2.91
C LEU A 149 -14.76 -0.03 1.90
N SER A 150 -16.03 0.03 2.28
CA SER A 150 -16.98 0.96 1.64
C SER A 150 -16.65 2.41 2.02
N GLY A 151 -17.12 3.37 1.24
CA GLY A 151 -16.98 4.79 1.56
C GLY A 151 -17.63 5.13 2.91
N THR A 152 -18.76 4.53 3.23
CA THR A 152 -19.41 4.69 4.54
C THR A 152 -18.52 4.24 5.69
N GLN A 153 -17.86 3.08 5.57
CA GLN A 153 -16.92 2.59 6.59
C GLN A 153 -15.68 3.48 6.68
N ALA A 154 -15.15 3.93 5.55
CA ALA A 154 -13.96 4.77 5.49
C ALA A 154 -14.20 6.15 6.12
N ILE A 155 -15.37 6.76 5.88
CA ILE A 155 -15.83 7.97 6.60
C ILE A 155 -16.01 7.64 8.08
N GLY A 156 -16.61 6.49 8.41
CA GLY A 156 -16.77 6.01 9.79
C GLY A 156 -15.47 5.99 10.59
N GLN A 157 -14.37 5.58 9.96
CA GLN A 157 -13.06 5.35 10.56
C GLN A 157 -12.06 6.52 10.38
N GLY A 158 -12.46 7.61 9.73
CA GLY A 158 -11.59 8.79 9.51
C GLY A 158 -10.56 8.63 8.40
N PHE A 159 -10.69 7.60 7.56
CA PHE A 159 -9.89 7.43 6.35
C PHE A 159 -10.31 8.40 5.23
N VAL A 160 -11.56 8.87 5.26
CA VAL A 160 -12.14 9.81 4.30
C VAL A 160 -12.80 10.95 5.08
N GLY A 161 -12.70 12.18 4.55
CA GLY A 161 -13.09 13.43 5.19
C GLY A 161 -12.32 14.61 4.62
#